data_AF-A0A929REA8-F1
#
_entry.id   AF-A0A929REA8-F1
#
_cell.length_a   1.000
_cell.length_b   1.000
_cell.length_c   1.000
_cell.angle_alpha   90.00
_cell.angle_beta   90.00
_cell.angle_gamma   90.00
#
_symmetry.space_group_name_H-M   'P 1'
#
loop_
_entity.id
_entity.type
_entity.pdbx_description
1 polymer ?
#
loop_
_entity_poly.entity_id
_entity_poly.type
_entity_poly.pdbx_seq_one_letter_code
_entity_poly.pdbx_strand_id
1 'polypeptide(L)' 'FWLATQTLFDPEEDMDWRIVALVDVPASDEAGRVALATITVGAR' A
#
# COMPACT_ATOMS: atom_id res chain seq x y z
N PHE A 1 9.85 5.10 8.27
CA PHE A 1 8.89 4.34 7.45
C PHE A 1 7.50 4.45 8.05
N TRP A 2 6.47 4.53 7.19
CA TRP A 2 5.08 4.35 7.58
C TRP A 2 4.56 3.03 7.03
N LEU A 3 3.64 2.38 7.74
CA LEU A 3 2.90 1.23 7.23
C LEU A 3 1.61 1.74 6.58
N ALA A 4 1.52 1.65 5.25
CA ALA A 4 0.32 1.97 4.52
C ALA A 4 -0.50 0.70 4.29
N THR A 5 -1.82 0.78 4.51
CA THR A 5 -2.76 -0.26 4.14
C THR A 5 -3.85 0.36 3.29
N GLN A 6 -4.08 -0.20 2.09
CA GLN A 6 -5.15 0.21 1.19
C GLN A 6 -6.05 -0.99 0.93
N THR A 7 -7.34 -0.85 1.22
CA THR A 7 -8.37 -1.81 0.80
C THR A 7 -8.63 -1.62 -0.69
N LEU A 8 -8.68 -2.72 -1.43
CA LEU A 8 -8.98 -2.72 -2.85
C LEU A 8 -10.46 -3.02 -3.08
N PHE A 9 -10.98 -2.54 -4.20
CA PHE A 9 -12.27 -2.97 -4.72
C PHE A 9 -12.01 -4.14 -5.66
N ASP A 10 -12.26 -5.35 -5.17
CA ASP A 10 -12.13 -6.60 -5.90
C ASP A 10 -13.41 -6.93 -6.70
N PRO A 11 -13.35 -7.83 -7.70
CA PRO A 11 -14.51 -8.24 -8.49
C PRO A 11 -15.64 -8.91 -7.72
N GLU A 12 -15.33 -9.52 -6.57
CA GLU A 12 -16.29 -10.15 -5.67
C GLU A 12 -17.04 -9.11 -4.81
N GLU A 13 -16.57 -7.86 -4.81
CA GLU A 13 -17.12 -6.69 -4.12
C GLU A 13 -17.23 -6.85 -2.59
N ASP A 14 -16.46 -7.78 -2.01
CA ASP A 14 -16.46 -8.02 -0.55
C ASP A 14 -15.41 -7.18 0.21
N MET A 15 -14.53 -6.50 -0.54
CA MET A 15 -13.51 -5.59 -0.03
C MET A 15 -12.54 -6.27 0.94
N ASP A 16 -12.29 -7.58 0.76
CA ASP A 16 -11.37 -8.34 1.59
C ASP A 16 -9.89 -8.18 1.16
N TRP A 17 -9.66 -7.75 -0.08
CA TRP A 17 -8.33 -7.55 -0.65
C TRP A 17 -7.63 -6.29 -0.15
N ARG A 18 -6.33 -6.42 0.12
CA ARG A 18 -5.50 -5.29 0.58
C ARG A 18 -4.11 -5.29 -0.02
N ILE A 19 -3.57 -4.07 -0.16
CA ILE A 19 -2.13 -3.83 -0.31
C ILE A 19 -1.60 -3.34 1.03
N VAL A 20 -0.54 -3.99 1.53
CA VAL A 20 0.25 -3.50 2.67
C VAL A 20 1.62 -3.12 2.14
N ALA A 21 2.08 -1.91 2.43
CA ALA A 21 3.37 -1.41 1.97
C ALA A 21 4.09 -0.60 3.05
N LEU A 22 5.42 -0.60 3.01
CA LEU A 22 6.23 0.35 3.75
C LEU A 22 6.49 1.57 2.86
N VAL A 23 6.14 2.74 3.36
CA VAL A 23 6.43 4.02 2.73
C VAL A 23 7.69 4.60 3.37
N ASP A 24 8.68 4.93 2.53
CA ASP A 24 9.83 5.73 2.92
C ASP A 24 9.48 7.21 2.74
N VAL A 25 9.19 7.89 3.85
CA VAL A 25 8.71 9.28 3.84
C VAL A 25 9.79 10.25 3.38
N PRO A 26 11.02 10.24 3.94
CA PRO A 26 12.10 11.08 3.42
C PRO A 26 12.37 10.87 1.93
N ALA A 27 12.45 9.62 1.45
CA ALA A 27 12.68 9.35 0.03
C ALA A 27 11.51 9.80 -0.86
N SER A 28 10.28 9.76 -0.34
CA SER A 28 9.11 10.26 -1.05
C SER A 28 9.14 11.78 -1.21
N ASP A 29 9.54 12.50 -0.16
CA ASP A 29 9.69 13.96 -0.17
C ASP A 29 10.76 14.38 -1.18
N GLU A 30 11.90 13.70 -1.20
CA GLU A 30 12.97 13.95 -2.17
C GLU A 30 12.54 13.65 -3.62
N ALA A 31 11.80 12.57 -3.83
CA ALA A 31 11.39 12.12 -5.16
C ALA A 31 10.17 12.86 -5.73
N GLY A 32 9.46 13.65 -4.91
CA GLY A 32 8.19 14.30 -5.27
C GLY A 32 7.06 13.32 -5.62
N ARG A 33 7.19 12.05 -5.21
CA ARG A 33 6.24 10.96 -5.46
C ARG A 33 6.44 9.88 -4.41
N VAL A 34 5.45 9.02 -4.24
CA VAL A 34 5.54 7.94 -3.24
C VAL A 34 6.69 6.97 -3.55
N ALA A 35 7.56 6.78 -2.57
CA ALA A 35 8.55 5.73 -2.52
C ALA A 35 8.04 4.66 -1.53
N LEU A 36 7.55 3.55 -2.06
CA LEU A 36 7.05 2.45 -1.25
C LEU A 36 7.55 1.10 -1.73
N ALA A 37 7.59 0.14 -0.80
CA ALA A 37 7.82 -1.27 -1.07
C ALA A 37 6.61 -2.07 -0.59
N THR A 38 5.99 -2.82 -1.50
CA THR A 38 4.88 -3.73 -1.17
C THR A 38 5.37 -4.88 -0.30
N ILE A 39 4.71 -5.09 0.84
CA ILE A 39 4.96 -6.23 1.74
C ILE A 39 4.06 -7.41 1.35
N THR A 40 2.76 -7.17 1.19
CA THR A 40 1.79 -8.19 0.81
C THR A 40 0.67 -7.60 -0.04
N VAL A 41 0.13 -8.45 -0.91
CA VAL A 41 -1.12 -8.23 -1.63
C VAL A 41 -1.93 -9.51 -1.48
N GLY A 42 -3.17 -9.40 -1.02
CA GLY A 42 -4.05 -10.55 -0.89
C GLY A 42 -5.31 -10.24 -0.09
N ALA A 43 -6.24 -11.20 -0.14
CA ALA A 43 -7.40 -11.28 0.75
C ALA A 43 -6.94 -11.45 2.22
N ARG A 44 -7.78 -11.00 3.16
CA ARG A 44 -7.53 -11.15 4.60
C ARG A 44 -7.92 -12.52 5.13
#